data_AF-F5LC86-F1
#
_entry.id   AF-F5LC86-F1
#
_cell.length_a   1.000
_cell.length_b   1.000
_cell.length_c   1.000
_cell.angle_alpha   90.00
_cell.angle_beta   90.00
_cell.angle_gamma   90.00
#
_symmetry.space_group_name_H-M   'P 1'
#
loop_
_entity.id
_entity.type
_entity.pdbx_description
1 polymer ?
#
loop_
_entity_poly.entity_id
_entity_poly.type
_entity_poly.pdbx_seq_one_letter_code
_entity_poly.pdbx_strand_id
1 'polypeptide(L)'
;MEKHKLISLLQSKDYERVYIHNEIFSELQNTNQFKSATNIAFAYCYYCLICYLYRYCKYGNEYWFTKETLIEVLGFASNNKTFDYLIKKNGLLDQLGLTETLSDFPIQSKVEDQFVSFQMYKDLNDNEIFALPHKYTIKKPIKGFSRYEDDVFDGTFYDISNTHLFSIHRFIDIISKPDLGTIGFYLFQYLLYSCAKFPNGYFVTLITLSETLSLSTSTIQKYINNLEKTGNIRIERPKHYLKEGEWKRYANTYFINY
;
A
#
# COMPACT_ATOMS: atom_id res chain seq x y z
N MET A 1 6.81 9.16 -11.51
CA MET A 1 8.24 8.82 -11.71
C MET A 1 8.38 7.62 -12.67
N GLU A 2 9.49 7.49 -13.41
CA GLU A 2 9.75 6.34 -14.30
C GLU A 2 10.24 5.09 -13.55
N LYS A 3 10.04 3.88 -14.13
CA LYS A 3 10.40 2.59 -13.49
C LYS A 3 11.87 2.53 -13.05
N HIS A 4 12.82 2.95 -13.90
CA HIS A 4 14.25 2.85 -13.57
C HIS A 4 14.63 3.75 -12.37
N LYS A 5 14.03 4.95 -12.29
CA LYS A 5 14.22 5.90 -11.17
C LYS A 5 13.60 5.34 -9.89
N LEU A 6 12.41 4.72 -9.97
CA LEU A 6 11.77 4.04 -8.84
C LEU A 6 12.63 2.91 -8.28
N ILE A 7 13.25 2.07 -9.13
CA ILE A 7 14.17 1.00 -8.70
C ILE A 7 15.39 1.58 -7.99
N SER A 8 16.02 2.60 -8.59
CA SER A 8 17.22 3.27 -8.03
C SER A 8 16.94 3.94 -6.68
N LEU A 9 15.77 4.57 -6.53
CA LEU A 9 15.34 5.27 -5.33
C LEU A 9 14.91 4.31 -4.20
N LEU A 10 14.13 3.28 -4.53
CA LEU A 10 13.56 2.36 -3.54
C LEU A 10 14.52 1.22 -3.16
N GLN A 11 15.57 0.98 -3.95
CA GLN A 11 16.63 -0.01 -3.71
C GLN A 11 16.09 -1.40 -3.33
N SER A 12 15.08 -1.87 -4.07
CA SER A 12 14.34 -3.11 -3.82
C SER A 12 15.20 -4.36 -3.99
N LYS A 13 15.15 -5.28 -3.01
CA LYS A 13 15.85 -6.57 -3.06
C LYS A 13 14.85 -7.74 -3.09
N ASP A 14 15.19 -8.82 -3.77
CA ASP A 14 14.24 -9.92 -4.06
C ASP A 14 13.75 -10.69 -2.83
N TYR A 15 14.47 -10.59 -1.70
CA TYR A 15 14.09 -11.20 -0.42
C TYR A 15 13.20 -10.30 0.46
N GLU A 16 12.96 -9.04 0.09
CA GLU A 16 12.21 -8.10 0.92
C GLU A 16 10.70 -8.39 0.84
N ARG A 17 10.07 -8.61 2.00
CA ARG A 17 8.67 -9.01 2.17
C ARG A 17 8.05 -8.17 3.29
N VAL A 18 6.96 -7.49 2.99
CA VAL A 18 6.22 -6.68 3.96
C VAL A 18 4.79 -7.21 4.00
N TYR A 19 4.27 -7.41 5.21
CA TYR A 19 2.90 -7.86 5.40
C TYR A 19 2.03 -6.69 5.86
N ILE A 20 0.87 -6.54 5.27
CA ILE A 20 -0.10 -5.47 5.56
C ILE A 20 -1.34 -6.13 6.15
N HIS A 21 -1.85 -5.57 7.25
CA HIS A 21 -3.01 -6.09 7.97
C HIS A 21 -4.26 -6.01 7.09
N ASN A 22 -5.09 -7.06 7.10
CA ASN A 22 -6.24 -7.15 6.20
C ASN A 22 -7.37 -6.17 6.55
N GLU A 23 -7.42 -5.73 7.81
CA GLU A 23 -8.40 -4.79 8.34
C GLU A 23 -8.28 -3.40 7.68
N ILE A 24 -7.15 -3.07 7.06
CA ILE A 24 -6.92 -1.80 6.34
C ILE A 24 -7.97 -1.49 5.27
N PHE A 25 -8.50 -2.52 4.60
CA PHE A 25 -9.52 -2.33 3.57
C PHE A 25 -10.84 -1.82 4.16
N SER A 26 -11.17 -2.24 5.39
CA SER A 26 -12.30 -1.70 6.16
C SER A 26 -11.97 -0.36 6.83
N GLU A 27 -10.80 -0.21 7.45
CA GLU A 27 -10.39 1.04 8.13
C GLU A 27 -10.43 2.26 7.19
N LEU A 28 -10.02 2.08 5.92
CA LEU A 28 -10.03 3.14 4.91
C LEU A 28 -11.42 3.42 4.31
N GLN A 29 -12.39 2.52 4.44
CA GLN A 29 -13.77 2.71 3.95
C GLN A 29 -14.72 3.17 5.08
N ASN A 30 -14.43 2.83 6.34
CA ASN A 30 -15.25 3.16 7.52
C ASN A 30 -15.18 4.66 7.94
N THR A 31 -14.70 5.55 7.08
CA THR A 31 -14.55 6.99 7.38
C THR A 31 -14.90 7.90 6.21
N ASN A 32 -15.91 8.73 6.41
CA ASN A 32 -16.39 9.72 5.43
C ASN A 32 -15.43 10.90 5.21
N GLN A 33 -14.23 10.86 5.80
CA GLN A 33 -13.21 11.92 5.66
C GLN A 33 -12.43 11.85 4.34
N PHE A 34 -12.51 10.73 3.60
CA PHE A 34 -11.90 10.61 2.28
C PHE A 34 -12.69 11.35 1.20
N LYS A 35 -12.08 12.39 0.61
CA LYS A 35 -12.74 13.22 -0.42
C LYS A 35 -12.96 12.54 -1.78
N SER A 36 -12.36 11.37 -2.01
CA SER A 36 -12.50 10.58 -3.25
C SER A 36 -11.88 9.19 -3.12
N ALA A 37 -12.28 8.27 -4.00
CA ALA A 37 -11.65 6.95 -4.14
C ALA A 37 -10.15 7.03 -4.49
N THR A 38 -9.73 8.05 -5.25
CA THR A 38 -8.29 8.31 -5.52
C THR A 38 -7.52 8.60 -4.24
N ASN A 39 -8.14 9.25 -3.25
CA ASN A 39 -7.53 9.54 -1.96
C ASN A 39 -7.43 8.28 -1.07
N ILE A 40 -8.41 7.37 -1.18
CA ILE A 40 -8.35 6.03 -0.53
C ILE A 40 -7.21 5.20 -1.14
N ALA A 41 -7.16 5.12 -2.47
CA ALA A 41 -6.11 4.40 -3.18
C ALA A 41 -4.71 4.99 -2.91
N PHE A 42 -4.59 6.33 -2.85
CA PHE A 42 -3.37 7.01 -2.42
C PHE A 42 -2.99 6.62 -0.99
N ALA A 43 -3.93 6.70 -0.03
CA ALA A 43 -3.69 6.38 1.37
C ALA A 43 -3.19 4.94 1.56
N TYR A 44 -3.83 3.96 0.92
CA TYR A 44 -3.40 2.57 0.94
C TYR A 44 -1.97 2.41 0.36
N CYS A 45 -1.70 2.97 -0.82
CA CYS A 45 -0.40 2.85 -1.47
C CYS A 45 0.72 3.56 -0.68
N TYR A 46 0.42 4.73 -0.11
CA TYR A 46 1.30 5.46 0.79
C TYR A 46 1.61 4.64 2.03
N TYR A 47 0.59 4.08 2.70
CA TYR A 47 0.80 3.26 3.89
C TYR A 47 1.69 2.04 3.62
N CYS A 48 1.45 1.32 2.53
CA CYS A 48 2.31 0.18 2.14
C CYS A 48 3.77 0.59 1.91
N LEU A 49 3.99 1.74 1.25
CA LEU A 49 5.32 2.30 1.03
C LEU A 49 5.99 2.70 2.36
N ILE A 50 5.25 3.32 3.29
CA ILE A 50 5.75 3.64 4.64
C ILE A 50 6.15 2.37 5.42
N CYS A 51 5.35 1.30 5.35
CA CYS A 51 5.69 0.01 5.96
C CYS A 51 7.01 -0.56 5.42
N TYR A 52 7.21 -0.49 4.10
CA TYR A 52 8.44 -0.93 3.44
C TYR A 52 9.66 -0.08 3.79
N LEU A 53 9.55 1.25 3.71
CA LEU A 53 10.65 2.16 4.03
C LEU A 53 11.07 2.05 5.50
N TYR A 54 10.12 1.82 6.41
CA TYR A 54 10.41 1.62 7.83
C TYR A 54 11.03 0.24 8.11
N ARG A 55 10.41 -0.85 7.64
CA ARG A 55 10.90 -2.23 7.90
C ARG A 55 12.32 -2.46 7.41
N TYR A 56 12.73 -1.77 6.34
CA TYR A 56 14.06 -1.90 5.74
C TYR A 56 14.92 -0.62 5.84
N CYS A 57 14.57 0.29 6.76
CA CYS A 57 15.39 1.44 7.17
C CYS A 57 15.80 2.42 6.05
N LYS A 58 15.00 2.55 4.98
CA LYS A 58 15.38 3.24 3.73
C LYS A 58 15.15 4.76 3.74
N TYR A 59 14.84 5.36 4.89
CA TYR A 59 14.57 6.81 4.99
C TYR A 59 15.82 7.69 4.85
N GLY A 60 16.98 7.22 5.28
CA GLY A 60 18.25 7.96 5.33
C GLY A 60 19.26 7.61 4.24
N ASN A 61 18.80 7.13 3.08
CA ASN A 61 19.66 6.82 1.93
C ASN A 61 20.15 8.10 1.21
N GLU A 62 20.93 7.93 0.12
CA GLU A 62 21.35 9.01 -0.80
C GLU A 62 20.20 9.96 -1.24
N TYR A 63 18.97 9.44 -1.24
CA TYR A 63 17.75 10.18 -1.52
C TYR A 63 16.87 10.27 -0.28
N TRP A 64 16.68 11.49 0.23
CA TRP A 64 15.77 11.76 1.33
C TRP A 64 14.30 11.57 0.90
N PHE A 65 13.60 10.68 1.59
CA PHE A 65 12.16 10.51 1.43
C PHE A 65 11.41 11.63 2.16
N THR A 66 11.31 12.81 1.53
CA THR A 66 10.43 13.89 1.98
C THR A 66 8.98 13.60 1.56
N LYS A 67 8.02 14.41 2.03
CA LYS A 67 6.62 14.35 1.60
C LYS A 67 6.50 14.46 0.06
N GLU A 68 7.26 15.36 -0.54
CA GLU A 68 7.32 15.62 -1.98
C GLU A 68 7.86 14.41 -2.75
N THR A 69 8.95 13.79 -2.26
CA THR A 69 9.51 12.54 -2.82
C THR A 69 8.47 11.40 -2.77
N LEU A 70 7.78 11.22 -1.64
CA LEU A 70 6.77 10.17 -1.46
C LEU A 70 5.55 10.36 -2.39
N ILE A 71 5.12 11.61 -2.61
CA ILE A 71 4.06 11.95 -3.57
C ILE A 71 4.49 11.62 -5.01
N GLU A 72 5.75 11.85 -5.38
CA GLU A 72 6.26 11.57 -6.73
C GLU A 72 6.49 10.07 -7.00
N VAL A 73 6.94 9.32 -5.98
CA VAL A 73 7.00 7.85 -6.00
C VAL A 73 5.63 7.26 -6.32
N LEU A 74 4.56 7.81 -5.73
CA LEU A 74 3.17 7.40 -5.96
C LEU A 74 2.59 7.89 -7.30
N GLY A 75 3.39 8.53 -8.16
CA GLY A 75 3.03 8.88 -9.53
C GLY A 75 2.39 10.27 -9.72
N PHE A 76 2.36 11.10 -8.68
CA PHE A 76 1.79 12.46 -8.74
C PHE A 76 2.88 13.53 -8.87
N ALA A 77 2.50 14.75 -9.22
CA ALA A 77 3.44 15.88 -9.15
C ALA A 77 3.88 16.13 -7.69
N SER A 78 5.18 16.29 -7.45
CA SER A 78 5.78 16.41 -6.11
C SER A 78 5.21 17.57 -5.27
N ASN A 79 4.71 18.62 -5.92
CA ASN A 79 4.06 19.77 -5.29
C ASN A 79 2.53 19.62 -5.06
N ASN A 80 1.95 18.44 -5.32
CA ASN A 80 0.50 18.21 -5.27
C ASN A 80 -0.05 18.15 -3.84
N LYS A 81 -0.62 19.27 -3.37
CA LYS A 81 -1.21 19.42 -2.02
C LYS A 81 -2.54 18.69 -1.81
N THR A 82 -3.10 18.01 -2.82
CA THR A 82 -4.39 17.29 -2.70
C THR A 82 -4.37 16.27 -1.56
N PHE A 83 -3.23 15.64 -1.32
CA PHE A 83 -3.05 14.60 -0.30
C PHE A 83 -2.50 15.11 1.03
N ASP A 84 -2.18 16.42 1.16
CA ASP A 84 -1.57 16.98 2.38
C ASP A 84 -2.43 16.70 3.63
N TYR A 85 -3.76 16.69 3.51
CA TYR A 85 -4.66 16.39 4.64
C TYR A 85 -4.59 14.94 5.12
N LEU A 86 -4.10 14.01 4.29
CA LEU A 86 -3.88 12.60 4.65
C LEU A 86 -2.56 12.42 5.40
N ILE A 87 -1.47 12.98 4.86
CA ILE A 87 -0.09 12.60 5.21
C ILE A 87 0.72 13.66 5.97
N LYS A 88 0.19 14.88 6.20
CA LYS A 88 0.83 15.84 7.12
C LYS A 88 0.87 15.29 8.56
N LYS A 89 1.60 15.96 9.45
CA LYS A 89 1.49 15.71 10.90
C LYS A 89 0.07 15.96 11.39
N ASN A 90 -0.50 15.00 12.12
CA ASN A 90 -1.89 14.98 12.57
C ASN A 90 -2.89 14.98 11.39
N GLY A 91 -2.49 14.46 10.23
CA GLY A 91 -3.36 14.19 9.08
C GLY A 91 -4.24 12.95 9.30
N LEU A 92 -5.11 12.63 8.33
CA LEU A 92 -6.09 11.55 8.47
C LEU A 92 -5.46 10.18 8.78
N LEU A 93 -4.27 9.87 8.24
CA LEU A 93 -3.62 8.58 8.54
C LEU A 93 -3.05 8.52 9.97
N ASP A 94 -2.72 9.67 10.57
CA ASP A 94 -2.37 9.74 11.99
C ASP A 94 -3.61 9.61 12.86
N GLN A 95 -4.72 10.24 12.46
CA GLN A 95 -6.01 10.17 13.18
C GLN A 95 -6.67 8.79 13.13
N LEU A 96 -6.38 7.98 12.10
CA LEU A 96 -6.85 6.59 11.98
C LEU A 96 -5.96 5.58 12.72
N GLY A 97 -4.90 6.01 13.41
CA GLY A 97 -3.96 5.08 14.05
C GLY A 97 -3.19 4.20 13.05
N LEU A 98 -3.01 4.67 11.82
CA LEU A 98 -2.18 3.99 10.80
C LEU A 98 -0.74 4.49 10.86
N THR A 99 -0.51 5.80 10.99
CA THR A 99 0.83 6.38 11.00
C THR A 99 1.10 7.30 12.19
N GLU A 100 2.36 7.43 12.59
CA GLU A 100 2.82 8.41 13.58
C GLU A 100 3.90 9.30 12.95
N THR A 101 3.88 10.62 13.20
CA THR A 101 4.89 11.54 12.63
C THR A 101 6.05 11.76 13.59
N LEU A 102 7.20 11.17 13.29
CA LEU A 102 8.42 11.22 14.10
C LEU A 102 9.53 12.05 13.44
N SER A 103 10.38 12.68 14.26
CA SER A 103 11.68 13.26 13.86
C SER A 103 12.85 12.29 14.09
N ASP A 104 12.54 11.04 14.41
CA ASP A 104 13.47 9.93 14.59
C ASP A 104 13.08 8.81 13.63
N PHE A 105 14.04 8.04 13.16
CA PHE A 105 13.81 7.04 12.12
C PHE A 105 14.81 5.88 12.22
N PRO A 106 14.42 4.67 11.80
CA PRO A 106 15.31 3.52 11.83
C PRO A 106 16.37 3.63 10.72
N ILE A 107 17.62 3.32 11.08
CA ILE A 107 18.78 3.34 10.19
C ILE A 107 19.33 1.93 9.91
N GLN A 108 19.14 1.00 10.85
CA GLN A 108 19.46 -0.42 10.70
C GLN A 108 18.38 -1.24 11.41
N SER A 109 18.02 -2.38 10.83
CA SER A 109 17.17 -3.39 11.46
C SER A 109 17.94 -4.68 11.66
N LYS A 110 17.72 -5.36 12.79
CA LYS A 110 18.23 -6.70 13.08
C LYS A 110 17.04 -7.65 13.30
N VAL A 111 17.26 -8.95 13.15
CA VAL A 111 16.27 -9.98 13.45
C VAL A 111 16.92 -10.98 14.40
N GLU A 112 16.41 -11.03 15.63
CA GLU A 112 16.95 -11.80 16.75
C GLU A 112 15.76 -12.54 17.39
N ASP A 113 15.85 -13.85 17.53
CA ASP A 113 14.79 -14.75 18.04
C ASP A 113 13.38 -14.49 17.43
N GLN A 114 13.35 -14.26 16.11
CA GLN A 114 12.17 -13.92 15.28
C GLN A 114 11.63 -12.48 15.45
N PHE A 115 12.04 -11.74 16.47
CA PHE A 115 11.68 -10.33 16.63
C PHE A 115 12.54 -9.43 15.73
N VAL A 116 11.93 -8.38 15.17
CA VAL A 116 12.69 -7.27 14.57
C VAL A 116 13.01 -6.22 15.62
N SER A 117 14.28 -5.82 15.69
CA SER A 117 14.75 -4.65 16.43
C SER A 117 15.30 -3.62 15.45
N PHE A 118 15.28 -2.35 15.84
CA PHE A 118 15.74 -1.22 15.04
C PHE A 118 16.74 -0.39 15.83
N GLN A 119 17.87 -0.06 15.21
CA GLN A 119 18.71 1.06 15.66
C GLN A 119 18.12 2.34 15.07
N MET A 120 17.88 3.33 15.92
CA MET A 120 17.30 4.61 15.54
C MET A 120 18.41 5.64 15.25
N TYR A 121 18.08 6.66 14.46
CA TYR A 121 19.02 7.72 14.10
C TYR A 121 19.58 8.44 15.34
N LYS A 122 18.79 8.62 16.41
CA LYS A 122 19.28 9.21 17.67
C LYS A 122 20.16 8.29 18.53
N ASP A 123 20.27 7.00 18.18
CA ASP A 123 21.16 6.05 18.85
C ASP A 123 22.58 6.07 18.26
N LEU A 124 22.84 6.92 17.26
CA LEU A 124 24.16 7.12 16.67
C LEU A 124 25.07 7.95 17.57
N ASN A 125 26.37 7.63 17.54
CA ASN A 125 27.39 8.47 18.15
C ASN A 125 27.64 9.72 17.30
N ASP A 126 28.16 10.81 17.89
CA ASP A 126 28.41 12.08 17.19
C ASP A 126 29.26 11.94 15.91
N ASN A 127 30.14 10.93 15.84
CA ASN A 127 30.99 10.63 14.69
C ASN A 127 30.27 9.93 13.53
N GLU A 128 29.06 9.42 13.76
CA GLU A 128 28.24 8.67 12.80
C GLU A 128 27.06 9.51 12.28
N ILE A 129 26.77 10.64 12.93
CA ILE A 129 25.70 11.57 12.60
C ILE A 129 25.92 12.20 11.21
N PHE A 130 24.89 12.13 10.36
CA PHE A 130 24.89 12.67 9.00
C PHE A 130 23.84 13.78 8.83
N ALA A 131 24.13 14.76 7.96
CA ALA A 131 23.38 16.01 7.89
C ALA A 131 21.94 15.82 7.37
N LEU A 132 20.95 15.89 8.27
CA LEU A 132 19.53 15.83 7.93
C LEU A 132 19.04 17.08 7.18
N PRO A 133 18.02 16.94 6.30
CA PRO A 133 17.20 18.07 5.84
C PRO A 133 16.57 18.83 7.02
N HIS A 134 16.40 20.15 6.88
CA HIS A 134 15.85 20.99 7.95
C HIS A 134 14.44 20.52 8.37
N LYS A 135 14.30 20.14 9.65
CA LYS A 135 13.07 19.57 10.23
C LYS A 135 12.60 18.29 9.50
N TYR A 136 13.54 17.44 9.07
CA TYR A 136 13.21 16.13 8.53
C TYR A 136 12.34 15.34 9.52
N THR A 137 11.28 14.73 8.98
CA THR A 137 10.32 13.90 9.72
C THR A 137 9.81 12.79 8.80
N ILE A 138 9.54 11.64 9.38
CA ILE A 138 9.05 10.44 8.69
C ILE A 138 7.65 10.06 9.20
N LYS A 139 7.09 9.00 8.62
CA LYS A 139 5.97 8.27 9.22
C LYS A 139 6.46 6.92 9.77
N LYS A 140 6.10 6.61 11.01
CA LYS A 140 6.15 5.25 11.59
C LYS A 140 4.83 4.53 11.27
N PRO A 141 4.84 3.28 10.78
CA PRO A 141 3.63 2.49 10.54
C PRO A 141 3.15 1.85 11.85
N ILE A 142 2.09 2.38 12.47
CA ILE A 142 1.61 1.92 13.79
C ILE A 142 1.23 0.45 13.75
N LYS A 143 0.39 0.03 12.77
CA LYS A 143 -0.04 -1.39 12.59
C LYS A 143 1.09 -2.35 12.17
N GLY A 144 2.30 -1.84 11.91
CA GLY A 144 3.51 -2.66 11.83
C GLY A 144 3.99 -3.13 13.21
N PHE A 145 3.80 -2.33 14.26
CA PHE A 145 4.26 -2.61 15.63
C PHE A 145 3.18 -3.22 16.53
N SER A 146 1.98 -2.63 16.55
CA SER A 146 0.83 -3.07 17.35
C SER A 146 -0.46 -2.98 16.52
N ARG A 147 -1.35 -3.97 16.62
CA ARG A 147 -2.62 -4.07 15.89
C ARG A 147 -3.85 -3.91 16.78
N TYR A 148 -3.94 -4.69 17.85
CA TYR A 148 -5.14 -4.78 18.70
C TYR A 148 -4.94 -4.13 20.08
N GLU A 149 -3.75 -4.26 20.67
CA GLU A 149 -3.42 -3.70 22.00
C GLU A 149 -2.13 -2.88 21.95
N ASP A 150 -2.11 -1.72 22.59
CA ASP A 150 -0.92 -0.88 22.71
C ASP A 150 0.18 -1.60 23.52
N ASP A 151 1.45 -1.34 23.18
CA ASP A 151 2.66 -1.98 23.75
C ASP A 151 2.74 -3.54 23.64
N VAL A 152 1.82 -4.18 22.90
CA VAL A 152 1.90 -5.59 22.52
C VAL A 152 2.57 -5.74 21.14
N PHE A 153 3.46 -6.72 20.98
CA PHE A 153 4.13 -7.04 19.71
C PHE A 153 3.26 -7.94 18.79
N ASP A 154 2.02 -7.53 18.52
CA ASP A 154 1.08 -8.20 17.61
C ASP A 154 1.01 -7.57 16.20
N GLY A 155 1.80 -6.52 15.95
CA GLY A 155 1.88 -5.84 14.65
C GLY A 155 2.47 -6.69 13.54
N THR A 156 2.26 -6.26 12.28
CA THR A 156 2.66 -7.06 11.09
C THR A 156 4.16 -7.23 10.88
N PHE A 157 4.99 -6.65 11.75
CA PHE A 157 6.42 -6.91 11.83
C PHE A 157 6.78 -8.14 12.68
N TYR A 158 5.82 -8.67 13.45
CA TYR A 158 5.97 -9.78 14.39
C TYR A 158 4.98 -10.91 14.08
N ASP A 159 3.69 -10.61 13.90
CA ASP A 159 2.67 -11.58 13.49
C ASP A 159 2.13 -11.28 12.07
N ILE A 160 2.23 -12.28 11.20
CA ILE A 160 1.71 -12.21 9.81
C ILE A 160 0.29 -12.78 9.66
N SER A 161 -0.37 -13.19 10.75
CA SER A 161 -1.73 -13.71 10.74
C SER A 161 -2.75 -12.67 10.29
N ASN A 162 -3.72 -13.08 9.47
CA ASN A 162 -4.69 -12.18 8.82
C ASN A 162 -4.03 -10.94 8.13
N THR A 163 -2.96 -11.17 7.39
CA THR A 163 -2.33 -10.14 6.53
C THR A 163 -2.45 -10.49 5.04
N HIS A 164 -1.97 -9.60 4.17
CA HIS A 164 -1.67 -9.83 2.76
C HIS A 164 -0.27 -9.31 2.43
N LEU A 165 0.38 -9.93 1.45
CA LEU A 165 1.75 -9.58 1.06
C LEU A 165 1.79 -8.27 0.24
N PHE A 166 2.67 -7.36 0.62
CA PHE A 166 3.15 -6.26 -0.20
C PHE A 166 4.51 -6.62 -0.82
N SER A 167 4.54 -6.72 -2.15
CA SER A 167 5.78 -6.88 -2.93
C SER A 167 6.18 -5.54 -3.54
N ILE A 168 7.36 -5.03 -3.16
CA ILE A 168 7.88 -3.75 -3.66
C ILE A 168 8.13 -3.78 -5.17
N HIS A 169 8.55 -4.92 -5.73
CA HIS A 169 8.76 -5.10 -7.17
C HIS A 169 7.43 -4.97 -7.93
N ARG A 170 6.39 -5.65 -7.43
CA ARG A 170 5.03 -5.60 -8.01
C ARG A 170 4.38 -4.22 -7.83
N PHE A 171 4.70 -3.51 -6.75
CA PHE A 171 4.35 -2.10 -6.57
C PHE A 171 5.01 -1.22 -7.63
N ILE A 172 6.33 -1.31 -7.81
CA ILE A 172 7.06 -0.58 -8.86
C ILE A 172 6.48 -0.88 -10.25
N ASP A 173 6.21 -2.15 -10.56
CA ASP A 173 5.65 -2.61 -11.83
C ASP A 173 4.24 -2.13 -12.17
N ILE A 174 3.46 -1.67 -11.18
CA ILE A 174 2.12 -1.14 -11.37
C ILE A 174 2.10 0.39 -11.25
N ILE A 175 2.77 0.95 -10.25
CA ILE A 175 2.84 2.40 -10.02
C ILE A 175 3.56 3.11 -11.18
N SER A 176 4.55 2.47 -11.81
CA SER A 176 5.24 3.02 -12.99
C SER A 176 4.41 3.00 -14.28
N LYS A 177 3.21 2.38 -14.29
CA LYS A 177 2.35 2.26 -15.48
C LYS A 177 1.27 3.36 -15.46
N PRO A 178 1.26 4.32 -16.42
CA PRO A 178 0.34 5.46 -16.41
C PRO A 178 -1.15 5.10 -16.48
N ASP A 179 -1.48 3.91 -16.95
CA ASP A 179 -2.84 3.40 -17.07
C ASP A 179 -3.31 2.58 -15.85
N LEU A 180 -2.46 2.45 -14.81
CA LEU A 180 -2.74 1.78 -13.54
C LEU A 180 -2.54 2.72 -12.33
N GLY A 181 -1.31 3.13 -12.03
CA GLY A 181 -0.99 3.97 -10.87
C GLY A 181 -1.51 3.41 -9.53
N THR A 182 -1.78 4.30 -8.57
CA THR A 182 -2.26 3.90 -7.22
C THR A 182 -3.60 3.19 -7.22
N ILE A 183 -4.54 3.55 -8.10
CA ILE A 183 -5.85 2.89 -8.18
C ILE A 183 -5.68 1.45 -8.71
N GLY A 184 -4.84 1.26 -9.73
CA GLY A 184 -4.48 -0.08 -10.23
C GLY A 184 -3.78 -0.93 -9.18
N PHE A 185 -2.91 -0.34 -8.35
CA PHE A 185 -2.23 -1.07 -7.27
C PHE A 185 -3.16 -1.43 -6.11
N TYR A 186 -3.98 -0.50 -5.63
CA TYR A 186 -5.00 -0.74 -4.60
C TYR A 186 -5.95 -1.88 -5.02
N LEU A 187 -6.38 -1.89 -6.29
CA LEU A 187 -7.23 -2.93 -6.84
C LEU A 187 -6.51 -4.27 -7.02
N PHE A 188 -5.23 -4.28 -7.46
CA PHE A 188 -4.43 -5.51 -7.49
C PHE A 188 -4.30 -6.12 -6.08
N GLN A 189 -4.03 -5.30 -5.06
CA GLN A 189 -3.86 -5.78 -3.69
C GLN A 189 -5.17 -6.23 -3.03
N TYR A 190 -6.29 -5.56 -3.28
CA TYR A 190 -7.59 -6.04 -2.81
C TYR A 190 -7.94 -7.40 -3.45
N LEU A 191 -7.67 -7.58 -4.74
CA LEU A 191 -7.84 -8.86 -5.41
C LEU A 191 -6.87 -9.93 -4.86
N LEU A 192 -5.63 -9.57 -4.50
CA LEU A 192 -4.66 -10.48 -3.88
C LEU A 192 -5.15 -11.00 -2.52
N TYR A 193 -5.56 -10.07 -1.65
CA TYR A 193 -6.18 -10.35 -0.36
C TYR A 193 -7.42 -11.27 -0.50
N SER A 194 -8.32 -10.96 -1.44
CA SER A 194 -9.53 -11.75 -1.67
C SER A 194 -9.23 -13.13 -2.26
N CYS A 195 -8.33 -13.26 -3.23
CA CYS A 195 -7.98 -14.58 -3.80
C CYS A 195 -7.26 -15.48 -2.78
N ALA A 196 -6.51 -14.92 -1.83
CA ALA A 196 -5.93 -15.70 -0.72
C ALA A 196 -7.00 -16.35 0.19
N LYS A 197 -8.23 -15.80 0.22
CA LYS A 197 -9.40 -16.39 0.92
C LYS A 197 -10.21 -17.36 0.05
N PHE A 198 -10.02 -17.35 -1.27
CA PHE A 198 -10.80 -18.14 -2.24
C PHE A 198 -9.86 -18.83 -3.24
N PRO A 199 -9.31 -20.02 -2.90
CA PRO A 199 -8.26 -20.67 -3.70
C PRO A 199 -8.70 -21.08 -5.12
N ASN A 200 -10.01 -21.27 -5.33
CA ASN A 200 -10.59 -21.53 -6.65
C ASN A 200 -10.85 -20.23 -7.47
N GLY A 201 -10.27 -19.11 -7.05
CA GLY A 201 -10.49 -17.78 -7.59
C GLY A 201 -11.63 -17.03 -6.89
N TYR A 202 -11.54 -15.70 -6.87
CA TYR A 202 -12.51 -14.84 -6.20
C TYR A 202 -13.68 -14.49 -7.14
N PHE A 203 -14.87 -15.02 -6.85
CA PHE A 203 -16.08 -14.80 -7.63
C PHE A 203 -16.84 -13.56 -7.13
N VAL A 204 -16.83 -12.45 -7.87
CA VAL A 204 -17.48 -11.20 -7.45
C VAL A 204 -17.94 -10.33 -8.64
N THR A 205 -19.02 -9.57 -8.45
CA THR A 205 -19.53 -8.65 -9.48
C THR A 205 -18.71 -7.35 -9.54
N LEU A 206 -18.74 -6.67 -10.69
CA LEU A 206 -18.14 -5.33 -10.83
C LEU A 206 -18.86 -4.28 -9.97
N ILE A 207 -20.13 -4.51 -9.60
CA ILE A 207 -20.92 -3.63 -8.73
C ILE A 207 -20.45 -3.78 -7.28
N THR A 208 -20.33 -5.01 -6.79
CA THR A 208 -19.83 -5.30 -5.44
C THR A 208 -18.38 -4.81 -5.24
N LEU A 209 -17.53 -4.91 -6.27
CA LEU A 209 -16.19 -4.29 -6.27
C LEU A 209 -16.24 -2.75 -6.32
N SER A 210 -17.25 -2.18 -6.99
CA SER A 210 -17.47 -0.73 -7.06
C SER A 210 -17.86 -0.17 -5.69
N GLU A 211 -18.79 -0.84 -5.01
CA GLU A 211 -19.25 -0.55 -3.66
C GLU A 211 -18.12 -0.71 -2.63
N THR A 212 -17.45 -1.87 -2.60
CA THR A 212 -16.45 -2.18 -1.57
C THR A 212 -15.20 -1.31 -1.63
N LEU A 213 -14.88 -0.73 -2.80
CA LEU A 213 -13.69 0.10 -3.01
C LEU A 213 -14.01 1.59 -3.21
N SER A 214 -15.29 1.98 -3.12
CA SER A 214 -15.80 3.32 -3.43
C SER A 214 -15.43 3.85 -4.83
N LEU A 215 -15.06 2.99 -5.77
CA LEU A 215 -14.68 3.30 -7.15
C LEU A 215 -15.87 3.06 -8.09
N SER A 216 -16.11 3.86 -9.13
CA SER A 216 -17.22 3.58 -10.07
C SER A 216 -17.04 2.26 -10.82
N THR A 217 -18.13 1.57 -11.19
CA THR A 217 -18.11 0.34 -11.99
C THR A 217 -17.30 0.47 -13.29
N SER A 218 -17.36 1.65 -13.93
CA SER A 218 -16.56 1.99 -15.11
C SER A 218 -15.05 2.09 -14.81
N THR A 219 -14.70 2.64 -13.65
CA THR A 219 -13.32 2.75 -13.15
C THR A 219 -12.75 1.38 -12.79
N ILE A 220 -13.52 0.58 -12.04
CA ILE A 220 -13.22 -0.83 -11.74
C ILE A 220 -12.99 -1.61 -13.04
N GLN A 221 -13.91 -1.55 -14.00
CA GLN A 221 -13.80 -2.27 -15.27
C GLN A 221 -12.59 -1.82 -16.11
N LYS A 222 -12.23 -0.53 -16.10
CA LYS A 222 -11.00 -0.02 -16.73
C LYS A 222 -9.75 -0.66 -16.11
N TYR A 223 -9.57 -0.51 -14.79
CA TYR A 223 -8.35 -0.96 -14.12
C TYR A 223 -8.22 -2.49 -14.12
N ILE A 224 -9.32 -3.23 -14.00
CA ILE A 224 -9.35 -4.70 -14.14
C ILE A 224 -8.86 -5.15 -15.53
N ASN A 225 -9.34 -4.53 -16.61
CA ASN A 225 -8.88 -4.88 -17.96
C ASN A 225 -7.40 -4.51 -18.17
N ASN A 226 -6.90 -3.44 -17.55
CA ASN A 226 -5.49 -3.04 -17.64
C ASN A 226 -4.58 -3.96 -16.80
N LEU A 227 -5.04 -4.44 -15.64
CA LEU A 227 -4.34 -5.45 -14.85
C LEU A 227 -4.25 -6.78 -15.61
N GLU A 228 -5.32 -7.22 -16.27
CA GLU A 228 -5.29 -8.44 -17.10
C GLU A 228 -4.34 -8.30 -18.30
N LYS A 229 -4.44 -7.22 -19.08
CA LYS A 229 -3.53 -6.93 -20.20
C LYS A 229 -2.05 -6.90 -19.80
N THR A 230 -1.75 -6.52 -18.56
CA THR A 230 -0.38 -6.42 -18.04
C THR A 230 0.08 -7.69 -17.31
N GLY A 231 -0.67 -8.79 -17.42
CA GLY A 231 -0.34 -10.08 -16.81
C GLY A 231 -0.48 -10.11 -15.29
N ASN A 232 -1.06 -9.07 -14.67
CA ASN A 232 -1.16 -8.94 -13.21
C ASN A 232 -2.29 -9.75 -12.58
N ILE A 233 -3.33 -10.10 -13.35
CA ILE A 233 -4.45 -10.97 -12.98
C ILE A 233 -4.93 -11.78 -14.20
N ARG A 234 -5.74 -12.80 -13.97
CA ARG A 234 -6.52 -13.53 -14.99
C ARG A 234 -8.00 -13.48 -14.65
N ILE A 235 -8.88 -13.28 -15.63
CA ILE A 235 -10.33 -13.10 -15.41
C ILE A 235 -11.14 -14.12 -16.21
N GLU A 236 -11.76 -15.06 -15.50
CA GLU A 236 -12.76 -15.94 -16.10
C GLU A 236 -14.10 -15.21 -16.18
N ARG A 237 -14.58 -15.04 -17.41
CA ARG A 237 -15.81 -14.31 -17.74
C ARG A 237 -16.90 -15.33 -18.10
N PRO A 238 -17.86 -15.62 -17.21
CA PRO A 238 -18.88 -16.63 -17.47
C PRO A 238 -19.89 -16.21 -18.55
N LYS A 239 -20.65 -17.20 -19.03
CA LYS A 239 -21.71 -17.01 -20.03
C LYS A 239 -22.83 -16.10 -19.49
N HIS A 240 -23.56 -15.48 -20.42
CA HIS A 240 -24.80 -14.77 -20.10
C HIS A 240 -25.93 -15.77 -19.79
N TYR A 241 -26.90 -15.34 -18.98
CA TYR A 241 -28.12 -16.09 -18.67
C TYR A 241 -29.33 -15.16 -18.77
N LEU A 242 -30.50 -15.71 -19.07
CA LEU A 242 -31.74 -14.94 -19.13
C LEU A 242 -32.40 -14.90 -17.75
N LYS A 243 -32.85 -13.72 -17.30
CA LYS A 243 -33.70 -13.55 -16.09
C LYS A 243 -34.75 -12.48 -16.39
N GLU A 244 -36.03 -12.81 -16.17
CA GLU A 244 -37.17 -11.92 -16.47
C GLU A 244 -37.15 -11.34 -17.91
N GLY A 245 -36.64 -12.10 -18.89
CA GLY A 245 -36.50 -11.67 -20.29
C GLY A 245 -35.24 -10.85 -20.60
N GLU A 246 -34.51 -10.38 -19.58
CA GLU A 246 -33.26 -9.64 -19.75
C GLU A 246 -32.04 -10.57 -19.73
N TRP A 247 -31.04 -10.27 -20.57
CA TRP A 247 -29.73 -10.92 -20.50
C TRP A 247 -28.93 -10.37 -19.31
N LYS A 248 -28.74 -11.21 -18.29
CA LYS A 248 -27.84 -10.99 -17.17
C LYS A 248 -26.51 -11.72 -17.40
N ARG A 249 -25.51 -11.36 -16.61
CA ARG A 249 -24.18 -11.98 -16.62
C ARG A 249 -23.81 -12.36 -15.19
N TYR A 250 -23.31 -13.58 -14.99
CA TYR A 250 -22.80 -14.00 -13.68
C TYR A 250 -21.57 -13.16 -13.29
N ALA A 251 -21.24 -13.14 -12.00
CA ALA A 251 -20.02 -12.52 -11.49
C ALA A 251 -18.76 -13.08 -12.19
N ASN A 252 -17.72 -12.27 -12.37
CA ASN A 252 -16.46 -12.78 -12.91
C ASN A 252 -15.70 -13.52 -11.79
N THR A 253 -14.90 -14.52 -12.16
CA THR A 253 -13.91 -15.11 -11.25
C THR A 253 -12.54 -14.50 -11.53
N TYR A 254 -11.93 -13.90 -10.52
CA TYR A 254 -10.61 -13.30 -10.59
C TYR A 254 -9.54 -14.23 -10.02
N PHE A 255 -8.38 -14.24 -10.65
CA PHE A 255 -7.22 -15.01 -10.22
C PHE A 255 -5.97 -14.11 -10.20
N ILE A 256 -5.08 -14.42 -9.27
CA ILE A 256 -3.76 -13.82 -9.15
C ILE A 256 -2.78 -14.62 -9.99
N ASN A 257 -1.98 -13.90 -10.77
CA ASN A 257 -0.76 -14.47 -11.35
C ASN A 257 0.37 -14.15 -10.35
N TYR A 258 1.10 -15.19 -9.94
CA TYR A 258 2.20 -15.14 -8.97
C TYR A 258 3.56 -15.17 -9.68
#